data_AF-A0A955RUL4-F1
#
_entry.id   AF-A0A955RUL4-F1
#
_cell.length_a   1.000
_cell.length_b   1.000
_cell.length_c   1.000
_cell.angle_alpha   90.00
_cell.angle_beta   90.00
_cell.angle_gamma   90.00
#
_symmetry.space_group_name_H-M   'P 1'
#
loop_
_entity.id
_entity.type
_entity.pdbx_description
1 polymer ?
#
loop_
_entity_poly.entity_id
_entity_poly.type
_entity_poly.pdbx_seq_one_letter_code
_entity_poly.pdbx_strand_id
1 'polypeptide(L)'
;MAANSKPIRFIALLLAALMLGEYPAYVFADGIRPSGPNETFSLSSIADDLTQGRFQKSLLSGNGTVKRFVPAGPKFVFLIEDPHANLGGQKNLAELIRRISTRYGIHEVFVEGGFGDVTPAPLKEIGSQEIWSQIAEHELMRGNISGEEYLSLASSLPLRLTGAEDADLYCRGVELYRDVYRSRENDLKRIHRMRQVVQRLKNVIYSKELLEFENSLDAVNAKSSPIQEAEILIRMLQGDMTRYPALSEMLQIQQFES
;
A
#
# COMPACT_ATOMS: atom_id res chain seq x y z
N MET A 1 46.08 -6.97 -5.39
CA MET A 1 44.73 -7.12 -6.00
C MET A 1 43.89 -7.99 -5.07
N ALA A 2 43.09 -7.39 -4.22
CA ALA A 2 42.14 -8.10 -3.35
C ALA A 2 40.73 -7.73 -3.79
N ALA A 3 40.02 -8.69 -4.40
CA ALA A 3 38.65 -8.52 -4.84
C ALA A 3 37.70 -8.75 -3.64
N ASN A 4 37.07 -7.63 -3.27
CA ASN A 4 36.17 -7.37 -2.16
C ASN A 4 34.88 -8.21 -2.24
N SER A 5 34.66 -9.13 -1.29
CA SER A 5 33.44 -9.96 -1.18
C SER A 5 32.31 -9.22 -0.45
N LYS A 6 31.85 -8.08 -0.99
CA LYS A 6 30.87 -7.20 -0.31
C LYS A 6 29.42 -7.12 -0.84
N PRO A 7 28.93 -7.83 -1.89
CA PRO A 7 27.54 -7.62 -2.32
C PRO A 7 26.50 -8.43 -1.52
N ILE A 8 26.89 -9.55 -0.88
CA ILE A 8 25.92 -10.48 -0.26
C ILE A 8 25.43 -9.99 1.11
N ARG A 9 26.26 -9.25 1.86
CA ARG A 9 25.85 -8.67 3.16
C ARG A 9 24.88 -7.50 3.01
N PHE A 10 24.85 -6.83 1.85
CA PHE A 10 23.98 -5.68 1.60
C PHE A 10 22.53 -6.10 1.29
N ILE A 11 22.35 -7.22 0.58
CA ILE A 11 21.03 -7.77 0.25
C ILE A 11 20.37 -8.41 1.48
N ALA A 12 21.16 -9.04 2.36
CA ALA A 12 20.65 -9.57 3.62
C ALA A 12 20.22 -8.47 4.62
N LEU A 13 20.91 -7.31 4.62
CA LEU A 13 20.52 -6.16 5.44
C LEU A 13 19.23 -5.49 4.94
N LEU A 14 19.04 -5.41 3.61
CA LEU A 14 17.86 -4.81 2.99
C LEU A 14 16.59 -5.64 3.24
N LEU A 15 16.70 -6.98 3.22
CA LEU A 15 15.60 -7.89 3.55
C LEU A 15 15.29 -7.95 5.05
N ALA A 16 16.30 -7.83 5.92
CA ALA A 16 16.08 -7.72 7.36
C ALA A 16 15.41 -6.39 7.74
N ALA A 17 15.72 -5.30 7.03
CA ALA A 17 15.15 -3.99 7.28
C ALA A 17 13.74 -3.78 6.68
N LEU A 18 13.35 -4.60 5.70
CA LEU A 18 11.95 -4.69 5.24
C LEU A 18 11.07 -5.53 6.18
N MET A 19 11.67 -6.46 6.94
CA MET A 19 10.96 -7.36 7.85
C MET A 19 10.85 -6.83 9.29
N LEU A 20 11.74 -5.92 9.70
CA LEU A 20 11.70 -5.25 11.00
C LEU A 20 11.39 -3.78 10.75
N GLY A 21 10.11 -3.41 10.84
CA GLY A 21 9.60 -2.08 10.58
C GLY A 21 10.10 -1.00 11.54
N GLU A 22 11.36 -0.62 11.41
CA GLU A 22 11.94 0.56 12.02
C GLU A 22 12.81 1.30 11.00
N TYR A 23 12.25 2.36 10.42
CA TYR A 23 13.02 3.42 9.79
C TYR A 23 12.47 4.79 10.17
N PRO A 24 13.31 5.83 10.16
CA PRO A 24 13.36 6.84 11.18
C PRO A 24 12.63 8.11 10.77
N ALA A 25 12.49 8.99 11.75
CA ALA A 25 11.99 10.35 11.64
C ALA A 25 12.57 11.13 10.45
N TYR A 26 11.70 11.88 9.77
CA TYR A 26 12.09 12.91 8.82
C TYR A 26 11.78 14.31 9.38
N VAL A 27 12.75 15.22 9.25
CA VAL A 27 12.71 16.66 9.58
C VAL A 27 13.29 17.41 8.36
N PHE A 28 12.64 18.45 7.82
CA PHE A 28 13.00 19.91 7.81
C PHE A 28 12.24 20.54 6.61
N ALA A 29 11.96 21.85 6.41
CA ALA A 29 12.23 23.14 7.07
C ALA A 29 11.18 24.20 6.58
N ASP A 30 11.39 25.45 6.96
CA ASP A 30 10.51 26.63 7.06
C ASP A 30 9.87 27.23 5.80
N GLY A 31 8.76 27.96 6.04
CA GLY A 31 8.52 29.24 5.37
C GLY A 31 7.40 29.31 4.33
N ILE A 32 6.13 29.10 4.71
CA ILE A 32 4.99 29.60 3.92
C ILE A 32 3.96 30.22 4.87
N ARG A 33 3.74 31.53 4.74
CA ARG A 33 2.63 32.25 5.40
C ARG A 33 1.36 32.08 4.57
N PRO A 34 0.22 31.67 5.14
CA PRO A 34 -1.05 31.78 4.45
C PRO A 34 -1.56 33.22 4.54
N SER A 35 -1.74 33.85 3.38
CA SER A 35 -2.48 35.10 3.23
C SER A 35 -3.93 34.79 2.85
N GLY A 36 -4.86 34.97 3.77
CA GLY A 36 -6.31 34.89 3.51
C GLY A 36 -7.11 35.15 4.80
N PRO A 37 -8.18 35.98 4.76
CA PRO A 37 -8.88 36.40 5.96
C PRO A 37 -9.98 35.40 6.37
N ASN A 38 -10.05 35.17 7.69
CA ASN A 38 -11.18 34.62 8.45
C ASN A 38 -11.48 33.12 8.34
N GLU A 39 -10.58 32.31 8.91
CA GLU A 39 -10.83 31.47 10.09
C GLU A 39 -9.48 30.86 10.48
N THR A 40 -8.90 31.30 11.61
CA THR A 40 -7.69 30.65 12.14
C THR A 40 -8.07 29.26 12.64
N PHE A 41 -8.04 28.27 11.76
CA PHE A 41 -8.07 26.87 12.13
C PHE A 41 -6.79 26.54 12.89
N SER A 42 -6.91 26.46 14.22
CA SER A 42 -5.83 26.03 15.10
C SER A 42 -5.56 24.55 14.87
N LEU A 43 -4.28 24.15 14.87
CA LEU A 43 -3.86 22.74 14.86
C LEU A 43 -4.56 21.89 15.94
N SER A 44 -5.00 22.54 17.04
CA SER A 44 -5.79 21.89 18.08
C SER A 44 -7.11 21.32 17.56
N SER A 45 -7.80 21.95 16.60
CA SER A 45 -9.11 21.47 16.13
C SER A 45 -9.03 20.16 15.34
N ILE A 46 -7.94 19.95 14.59
CA ILE A 46 -7.69 18.68 13.87
C ILE A 46 -7.35 17.58 14.86
N ALA A 47 -6.46 17.87 15.81
CA ALA A 47 -6.08 16.94 16.87
C ALA A 47 -7.28 16.60 17.76
N ASP A 48 -8.14 17.55 18.08
CA ASP A 48 -9.37 17.37 18.86
C ASP A 48 -10.40 16.51 18.09
N ASP A 49 -10.60 16.77 16.79
CA ASP A 49 -11.48 15.94 15.96
C ASP A 49 -11.00 14.48 15.91
N LEU A 50 -9.67 14.27 15.80
CA LEU A 50 -9.04 12.94 15.69
C LEU A 50 -9.05 12.19 17.03
N THR A 51 -8.66 12.85 18.11
CA THR A 51 -8.59 12.25 19.46
C THR A 51 -9.97 11.96 20.05
N GLN A 52 -10.99 12.73 19.68
CA GLN A 52 -12.36 12.55 20.17
C GLN A 52 -13.23 11.68 19.25
N GLY A 53 -12.64 11.02 18.24
CA GLY A 53 -13.36 10.14 17.31
C GLY A 53 -14.38 10.85 16.40
N ARG A 54 -14.46 12.19 16.43
CA ARG A 54 -15.34 13.00 15.57
C ARG A 54 -14.88 13.00 14.12
N PHE A 55 -13.58 12.81 13.91
CA PHE A 55 -12.94 12.72 12.61
C PHE A 55 -13.52 11.58 11.76
N GLN A 56 -13.61 10.38 12.33
CA GLN A 56 -14.03 9.18 11.59
C GLN A 56 -15.51 9.25 11.19
N LYS A 57 -16.37 9.77 12.07
CA LYS A 57 -17.83 9.82 11.83
C LYS A 57 -18.24 10.95 10.86
N SER A 58 -17.57 12.10 10.90
CA SER A 58 -17.96 13.28 10.12
C SER A 58 -17.21 13.46 8.80
N LEU A 59 -15.93 13.05 8.73
CA LEU A 59 -15.15 13.22 7.51
C LEU A 59 -15.37 12.07 6.54
N LEU A 60 -15.29 10.82 7.04
CA LEU A 60 -15.31 9.66 6.16
C LEU A 60 -16.71 9.32 5.65
N SER A 61 -17.79 9.45 6.42
CA SER A 61 -19.19 9.20 6.01
C SER A 61 -19.43 8.05 5.01
N GLY A 62 -18.63 6.98 5.03
CA GLY A 62 -18.71 5.84 4.08
C GLY A 62 -17.70 5.82 2.92
N ASN A 63 -16.87 6.85 2.74
CA ASN A 63 -15.93 7.01 1.63
C ASN A 63 -14.51 6.53 1.94
N GLY A 64 -14.29 5.87 3.08
CA GLY A 64 -12.98 5.36 3.45
C GLY A 64 -12.94 4.80 4.87
N THR A 65 -11.77 4.30 5.27
CA THR A 65 -11.50 3.81 6.63
C THR A 65 -10.15 4.33 7.09
N VAL A 66 -10.05 4.84 8.32
CA VAL A 66 -8.75 5.18 8.90
C VAL A 66 -8.03 3.88 9.23
N LYS A 67 -6.91 3.61 8.55
CA LYS A 67 -6.04 2.47 8.88
C LYS A 67 -5.15 2.74 10.07
N ARG A 68 -4.58 3.94 10.13
CA ARG A 68 -3.60 4.31 11.17
C ARG A 68 -3.64 5.80 11.44
N PHE A 69 -3.47 6.16 12.71
CA PHE A 69 -3.17 7.51 13.15
C PHE A 69 -1.86 7.47 13.93
N VAL A 70 -0.90 8.31 13.54
CA VAL A 70 0.37 8.46 14.24
C VAL A 70 0.52 9.93 14.62
N PRO A 71 0.46 10.28 15.91
CA PRO A 71 0.71 11.65 16.35
C PRO A 71 2.19 11.98 16.13
N ALA A 72 2.48 12.87 15.17
CA ALA A 72 3.83 13.23 14.77
C ALA A 72 4.03 14.76 14.81
N GLY A 73 4.17 15.31 16.02
CA GLY A 73 4.50 16.72 16.22
C GLY A 73 3.39 17.70 15.80
N PRO A 74 3.72 18.96 15.46
CA PRO A 74 2.72 20.01 15.19
C PRO A 74 2.15 19.96 13.75
N LYS A 75 2.63 19.06 12.89
CA LYS A 75 2.16 18.97 11.50
C LYS A 75 1.27 17.75 11.33
N PHE A 76 0.29 17.88 10.45
CA PHE A 76 -0.64 16.81 10.13
C PHE A 76 -0.49 16.41 8.66
N VAL A 77 -0.37 15.11 8.39
CA VAL A 77 -0.29 14.54 7.04
C VAL A 77 -1.40 13.50 6.91
N PHE A 78 -2.21 13.64 5.86
CA PHE A 78 -3.16 12.61 5.46
C PHE A 78 -2.47 11.69 4.45
N LEU A 79 -2.20 10.45 4.85
CA LEU A 79 -1.83 9.40 3.90
C LEU A 79 -3.10 8.68 3.48
N ILE A 80 -3.46 8.80 2.21
CA ILE A 80 -4.66 8.20 1.64
C ILE A 80 -4.19 7.12 0.68
N GLU A 81 -4.64 5.89 0.90
CA GLU A 81 -4.44 4.81 -0.05
C GLU A 81 -5.61 4.78 -1.02
N ASP A 82 -5.34 4.87 -2.33
CA ASP A 82 -6.37 4.82 -3.34
C ASP A 82 -6.56 3.39 -3.88
N PRO A 83 -7.81 3.00 -4.18
CA PRO A 83 -8.06 1.82 -4.98
C PRO A 83 -7.85 2.17 -6.46
N HIS A 84 -6.71 1.77 -7.03
CA HIS A 84 -6.44 1.96 -8.46
C HIS A 84 -7.53 1.32 -9.35
N ALA A 85 -7.85 1.99 -10.46
CA ALA A 85 -8.77 1.52 -11.50
C ALA A 85 -10.22 1.21 -11.06
N ASN A 86 -10.66 1.66 -9.87
CA ASN A 86 -12.04 1.54 -9.43
C ASN A 86 -12.76 2.91 -9.47
N LEU A 87 -13.71 3.09 -10.38
CA LEU A 87 -14.44 4.36 -10.54
C LEU A 87 -15.08 4.85 -9.23
N GLY A 88 -15.76 3.98 -8.48
CA GLY A 88 -16.38 4.35 -7.21
C GLY A 88 -15.36 4.78 -6.17
N GLY A 89 -14.23 4.08 -6.11
CA GLY A 89 -13.11 4.38 -5.24
C GLY A 89 -12.43 5.71 -5.58
N GLN A 90 -12.24 6.01 -6.87
CA GLN A 90 -11.68 7.30 -7.30
C GLN A 90 -12.65 8.47 -7.03
N LYS A 91 -13.97 8.26 -7.17
CA LYS A 91 -14.96 9.26 -6.72
C LYS A 91 -14.96 9.46 -5.21
N ASN A 92 -14.79 8.39 -4.44
CA ASN A 92 -14.67 8.47 -2.99
C ASN A 92 -13.39 9.23 -2.57
N LEU A 93 -12.28 8.99 -3.28
CA LEU A 93 -11.03 9.74 -3.10
C LEU A 93 -11.24 11.23 -3.37
N ALA A 94 -11.83 11.59 -4.50
CA ALA A 94 -12.17 12.97 -4.83
C ALA A 94 -13.03 13.63 -3.73
N GLU A 95 -14.07 12.94 -3.27
CA GLU A 95 -14.94 13.46 -2.22
C GLU A 95 -14.21 13.61 -0.87
N LEU A 96 -13.31 12.69 -0.53
CA LEU A 96 -12.49 12.77 0.67
C LEU A 96 -11.55 13.99 0.62
N ILE A 97 -10.84 14.17 -0.49
CA ILE A 97 -9.93 15.32 -0.69
C ILE A 97 -10.73 16.63 -0.63
N ARG A 98 -11.91 16.69 -1.27
CA ARG A 98 -12.81 17.85 -1.22
C ARG A 98 -13.15 18.21 0.22
N ARG A 99 -13.56 17.22 1.03
CA ARG A 99 -13.90 17.43 2.45
C ARG A 99 -12.71 17.90 3.27
N ILE A 100 -11.54 17.30 3.08
CA ILE A 100 -10.31 17.72 3.76
C ILE A 100 -9.97 19.17 3.39
N SER A 101 -10.02 19.50 2.11
CA SER A 101 -9.74 20.84 1.59
C SER A 101 -10.71 21.88 2.12
N THR A 102 -12.02 21.65 2.02
CA THR A 102 -13.04 22.61 2.49
C THR A 102 -13.03 22.76 4.00
N ARG A 103 -12.81 21.67 4.76
CA ARG A 103 -12.90 21.70 6.22
C ARG A 103 -11.64 22.22 6.90
N TYR A 104 -10.47 21.92 6.35
CA TYR A 104 -9.18 22.20 7.00
C TYR A 104 -8.31 23.18 6.21
N GLY A 105 -8.76 23.67 5.05
CA GLY A 105 -7.99 24.60 4.22
C GLY A 105 -6.71 23.98 3.63
N ILE A 106 -6.66 22.65 3.52
CA ILE A 106 -5.50 21.93 2.99
C ILE A 106 -5.70 21.73 1.50
N HIS A 107 -4.86 22.40 0.71
CA HIS A 107 -4.95 22.39 -0.75
C HIS A 107 -3.76 21.72 -1.44
N GLU A 108 -2.76 21.31 -0.66
CA GLU A 108 -1.59 20.60 -1.17
C GLU A 108 -1.89 19.10 -1.19
N VAL A 109 -1.82 18.48 -2.37
CA VAL A 109 -2.03 17.05 -2.57
C VAL A 109 -0.80 16.48 -3.24
N PHE A 110 -0.17 15.51 -2.57
CA PHE A 110 0.98 14.80 -3.13
C PHE A 110 0.50 13.53 -3.84
N VAL A 111 0.94 13.34 -5.09
CA VAL A 111 0.38 12.33 -6.00
C VAL A 111 1.42 11.27 -6.37
N GLU A 112 1.05 9.99 -6.33
CA GLU A 112 1.87 8.87 -6.83
C GLU A 112 1.91 8.86 -8.36
N GLY A 113 2.99 8.39 -8.98
CA GLY A 113 3.08 8.31 -10.45
C GLY A 113 3.40 9.62 -11.16
N GLY A 114 3.74 10.69 -10.43
CA GLY A 114 4.05 12.00 -10.98
C GLY A 114 5.30 12.63 -10.36
N PHE A 115 5.89 13.59 -11.07
CA PHE A 115 7.03 14.39 -10.61
C PHE A 115 6.76 15.89 -10.81
N GLY A 116 7.12 16.72 -9.82
CA GLY A 116 6.96 18.18 -9.91
C GLY A 116 5.49 18.63 -9.83
N ASP A 117 5.18 19.81 -10.39
CA ASP A 117 3.80 20.31 -10.44
C ASP A 117 3.02 19.56 -11.53
N VAL A 118 2.03 18.77 -11.10
CA VAL A 118 1.12 18.02 -11.97
C VAL A 118 -0.30 18.59 -11.93
N THR A 119 -0.45 19.83 -11.43
CA THR A 119 -1.73 20.52 -11.40
C THR A 119 -2.20 20.80 -12.83
N PRO A 120 -3.43 20.42 -13.22
CA PRO A 120 -3.98 20.73 -14.54
C PRO A 120 -4.43 22.21 -14.66
N ALA A 121 -3.74 23.14 -13.97
CA ALA A 121 -4.09 24.56 -13.92
C ALA A 121 -4.19 25.22 -15.31
N PRO A 122 -3.28 24.97 -16.27
CA PRO A 122 -3.38 25.58 -17.60
C PRO A 122 -4.64 25.18 -18.36
N LEU A 123 -5.21 24.00 -18.08
CA LEU A 123 -6.42 23.54 -18.76
C LEU A 123 -7.65 24.35 -18.33
N LYS A 124 -7.73 24.71 -17.04
CA LYS A 124 -8.87 25.46 -16.49
C LYS A 124 -9.09 26.82 -17.14
N GLU A 125 -8.05 27.44 -17.71
CA GLU A 125 -8.15 28.74 -18.38
C GLU A 125 -8.83 28.68 -19.76
N ILE A 126 -8.92 27.48 -20.36
CA ILE A 126 -9.34 27.29 -21.75
C ILE A 126 -10.87 27.10 -21.88
N GLY A 127 -11.56 26.74 -20.81
CA GLY A 127 -12.97 26.36 -20.85
C GLY A 127 -13.72 26.71 -19.57
N SER A 128 -15.05 26.72 -19.64
CA SER A 128 -15.86 26.93 -18.43
C SER A 128 -15.77 25.73 -17.49
N GLN A 129 -16.09 25.96 -16.22
CA GLN A 129 -16.09 24.91 -15.21
C GLN A 129 -17.03 23.76 -15.58
N GLU A 130 -18.16 24.05 -16.22
CA GLU A 130 -19.14 23.05 -16.66
C GLU A 130 -18.56 22.11 -17.72
N ILE A 131 -17.80 22.66 -18.67
CA ILE A 131 -17.13 21.88 -19.71
C ILE A 131 -16.08 20.96 -19.08
N TRP A 132 -15.26 21.50 -18.18
CA TRP A 132 -14.23 20.71 -17.51
C TRP A 132 -14.80 19.63 -16.60
N SER A 133 -15.90 19.88 -15.91
CA SER A 133 -16.58 18.84 -15.12
C SER A 133 -17.09 17.70 -16.00
N GLN A 134 -17.60 17.99 -17.21
CA GLN A 134 -18.03 16.94 -18.15
C GLN A 134 -16.85 16.14 -18.71
N ILE A 135 -15.77 16.81 -19.10
CA ILE A 135 -14.55 16.16 -19.60
C ILE A 135 -13.93 15.29 -18.50
N ALA A 136 -13.76 15.85 -17.29
CA ALA A 136 -13.18 15.13 -16.16
C ALA A 136 -14.00 13.89 -15.81
N GLU A 137 -15.33 13.99 -15.80
CA GLU A 137 -16.20 12.83 -15.56
C GLU A 137 -16.00 11.74 -16.63
N HIS A 138 -15.91 12.13 -17.91
CA HIS A 138 -15.65 11.20 -19.00
C HIS A 138 -14.28 10.52 -18.89
N GLU A 139 -13.22 11.29 -18.60
CA GLU A 139 -11.86 10.77 -18.48
C GLU A 139 -11.70 9.88 -17.23
N LEU A 140 -12.37 10.22 -16.13
CA LEU A 140 -12.41 9.40 -14.92
C LEU A 140 -13.09 8.06 -15.18
N MET A 141 -14.22 8.05 -15.91
CA MET A 141 -14.91 6.81 -16.29
C MET A 141 -14.05 5.90 -17.18
N ARG A 142 -13.12 6.47 -17.96
CA ARG A 142 -12.18 5.71 -18.80
C ARG A 142 -10.92 5.26 -18.05
N GLY A 143 -10.71 5.74 -16.83
CA GLY A 143 -9.50 5.48 -16.06
C GLY A 143 -8.28 6.24 -16.59
N ASN A 144 -8.49 7.33 -17.32
CA ASN A 144 -7.42 8.16 -17.86
C ASN A 144 -6.89 9.18 -16.84
N ILE A 145 -7.70 9.53 -15.85
CA ILE A 145 -7.34 10.42 -14.73
C ILE A 145 -7.75 9.79 -13.40
N SER A 146 -7.08 10.18 -12.33
CA SER A 146 -7.39 9.79 -10.94
C SER A 146 -8.39 10.73 -10.26
N GLY A 147 -8.80 10.39 -9.04
CA GLY A 147 -9.79 11.13 -8.25
C GLY A 147 -9.36 12.56 -7.90
N GLU A 148 -8.08 12.77 -7.59
CA GLU A 148 -7.51 14.09 -7.30
C GLU A 148 -7.41 14.97 -8.55
N GLU A 149 -7.06 14.40 -9.70
CA GLU A 149 -7.04 15.11 -10.99
C GLU A 149 -8.46 15.47 -11.42
N TYR A 150 -9.40 14.53 -11.28
CA TYR A 150 -10.82 14.77 -11.48
C TYR A 150 -11.32 15.91 -10.61
N LEU A 151 -11.05 15.87 -9.30
CA LEU A 151 -11.50 16.91 -8.38
C LEU A 151 -10.88 18.26 -8.73
N SER A 152 -9.59 18.27 -9.10
CA SER A 152 -8.93 19.48 -9.55
C SER A 152 -9.66 20.05 -10.76
N LEU A 153 -9.89 19.29 -11.82
CA LEU A 153 -10.58 19.77 -13.03
C LEU A 153 -12.05 20.15 -12.80
N ALA A 154 -12.79 19.32 -12.06
CA ALA A 154 -14.24 19.42 -11.90
C ALA A 154 -14.68 20.40 -10.80
N SER A 155 -13.77 21.07 -10.12
CA SER A 155 -14.09 22.05 -9.07
C SER A 155 -13.27 23.33 -9.13
N SER A 156 -13.79 24.37 -8.47
CA SER A 156 -13.10 25.64 -8.24
C SER A 156 -12.15 25.62 -7.05
N LEU A 157 -11.89 24.44 -6.45
CA LEU A 157 -10.95 24.35 -5.34
C LEU A 157 -9.53 24.69 -5.81
N PRO A 158 -8.76 25.45 -5.02
CA PRO A 158 -7.41 25.88 -5.37
C PRO A 158 -6.38 24.77 -5.08
N LEU A 159 -6.66 23.53 -5.52
CA LEU A 159 -5.79 22.39 -5.30
C LEU A 159 -4.48 22.55 -6.07
N ARG A 160 -3.37 22.24 -5.40
CA ARG A 160 -2.06 22.05 -6.01
C ARG A 160 -1.71 20.57 -5.92
N LEU A 161 -1.49 19.97 -7.07
CA LEU A 161 -1.11 18.57 -7.20
C LEU A 161 0.40 18.53 -7.45
N THR A 162 1.13 17.93 -6.52
CA THR A 162 2.59 17.79 -6.59
C THR A 162 2.95 16.33 -6.66
N GLY A 163 3.62 15.91 -7.73
CA GLY A 163 4.16 14.58 -7.87
C GLY A 163 5.16 14.26 -6.76
N ALA A 164 4.93 13.15 -6.06
CA ALA A 164 5.74 12.69 -4.94
C ALA A 164 6.90 11.77 -5.36
N GLU A 165 7.03 11.45 -6.65
CA GLU A 165 8.05 10.54 -7.13
C GLU A 165 9.41 11.23 -7.36
N ASP A 166 10.46 10.44 -7.17
CA ASP A 166 11.81 10.78 -7.61
C ASP A 166 12.04 10.21 -9.00
N ALA A 167 12.21 11.09 -9.99
CA ALA A 167 12.34 10.72 -11.39
C ALA A 167 13.59 9.86 -11.67
N ASP A 168 14.69 10.07 -10.94
CA ASP A 168 15.93 9.29 -11.10
C ASP A 168 15.73 7.88 -10.54
N LEU A 169 15.07 7.76 -9.40
CA LEU A 169 14.70 6.46 -8.83
C LEU A 169 13.70 5.72 -9.71
N TYR A 170 12.70 6.41 -10.28
CA TYR A 170 11.77 5.82 -11.23
C TYR A 170 12.50 5.27 -12.46
N CYS A 171 13.34 6.10 -13.11
CA CYS A 171 14.10 5.69 -14.29
C CYS A 171 15.00 4.48 -13.99
N ARG A 172 15.70 4.50 -12.85
CA ARG A 172 16.50 3.36 -12.40
C ARG A 172 15.65 2.11 -12.15
N GLY A 173 14.46 2.27 -11.59
CA GLY A 173 13.50 1.18 -11.41
C GLY A 173 13.09 0.54 -12.73
N VAL A 174 12.80 1.36 -13.75
CA VAL A 174 12.47 0.90 -15.10
C VAL A 174 13.64 0.13 -15.74
N GLU A 175 14.87 0.61 -15.58
CA GLU A 175 16.06 -0.09 -16.07
C GLU A 175 16.28 -1.43 -15.39
N LEU A 176 16.16 -1.47 -14.06
CA LEU A 176 16.26 -2.71 -13.28
C LEU A 176 15.18 -3.71 -13.70
N TYR A 177 13.94 -3.25 -13.87
CA TYR A 177 12.85 -4.09 -14.35
C TYR A 177 13.15 -4.65 -15.75
N ARG A 178 13.65 -3.82 -16.67
CA ARG A 178 14.03 -4.25 -18.02
C ARG A 178 15.12 -5.32 -17.98
N ASP A 179 16.12 -5.17 -17.13
CA ASP A 179 17.22 -6.12 -17.02
C ASP A 179 16.76 -7.46 -16.43
N VAL A 180 15.91 -7.43 -15.39
CA VAL A 180 15.24 -8.64 -14.85
C VAL A 180 14.34 -9.29 -15.90
N TYR A 181 13.61 -8.48 -16.67
CA TYR A 181 12.72 -8.99 -17.71
C TYR A 181 13.49 -9.71 -18.82
N ARG A 182 14.65 -9.18 -19.23
CA ARG A 182 15.54 -9.81 -20.20
C ARG A 182 16.09 -11.15 -19.72
N SER A 183 16.41 -11.28 -18.44
CA SER A 183 16.91 -12.53 -17.88
C SER A 183 15.81 -13.48 -17.41
N ARG A 184 14.53 -13.06 -17.45
CA ARG A 184 13.37 -13.78 -16.90
C ARG A 184 13.34 -15.25 -17.28
N GLU A 185 13.48 -15.60 -18.55
CA GLU A 185 13.40 -17.00 -18.98
C GLU A 185 14.55 -17.84 -18.39
N ASN A 186 15.77 -17.30 -18.39
CA ASN A 186 16.94 -17.97 -17.84
C ASN A 186 16.85 -18.11 -16.32
N ASP A 187 16.34 -17.09 -15.64
CA ASP A 187 16.17 -17.10 -14.19
C ASP A 187 15.05 -18.04 -13.77
N LEU A 188 13.93 -18.08 -14.51
CA LEU A 188 12.89 -19.09 -14.30
C LEU A 188 13.42 -20.51 -14.52
N LYS A 189 14.24 -20.75 -15.55
CA LYS A 189 14.91 -22.05 -15.74
C LYS A 189 15.84 -22.40 -14.57
N ARG A 190 16.58 -21.42 -14.02
CA ARG A 190 17.44 -21.62 -12.84
C ARG A 190 16.61 -21.96 -11.59
N ILE A 191 15.56 -21.20 -11.33
CA ILE A 191 14.63 -21.43 -10.21
C ILE A 191 14.01 -22.82 -10.33
N HIS A 192 13.58 -23.22 -11.53
CA HIS A 192 13.03 -24.55 -11.77
C HIS A 192 14.04 -25.66 -11.46
N ARG A 193 15.30 -25.53 -11.92
CA ARG A 193 16.37 -26.48 -11.58
C ARG A 193 16.65 -26.52 -10.08
N MET A 194 16.70 -25.37 -9.41
CA MET A 194 16.88 -25.31 -7.95
C MET A 194 15.74 -26.03 -7.23
N ARG A 195 14.49 -25.83 -7.67
CA ARG A 195 13.32 -26.56 -7.13
C ARG A 195 13.46 -28.08 -7.31
N GLN A 196 13.90 -28.54 -8.48
CA GLN A 196 14.15 -29.96 -8.73
C GLN A 196 15.27 -30.53 -7.84
N VAL A 197 16.33 -29.76 -7.56
CA VAL A 197 17.39 -30.16 -6.63
C VAL A 197 16.85 -30.26 -5.21
N VAL A 198 16.11 -29.24 -4.74
CA VAL A 198 15.45 -29.25 -3.44
C VAL A 198 14.53 -30.46 -3.31
N GLN A 199 13.72 -30.77 -4.32
CA GLN A 199 12.83 -31.93 -4.28
C GLN A 199 13.57 -33.26 -4.14
N ARG A 200 14.70 -33.41 -4.85
CA ARG A 200 15.53 -34.61 -4.73
C ARG A 200 16.17 -34.71 -3.34
N LEU A 201 16.63 -33.60 -2.78
CA LEU A 201 17.20 -33.58 -1.43
C LEU A 201 16.16 -33.91 -0.35
N LYS A 202 14.93 -33.41 -0.50
CA LYS A 202 13.81 -33.77 0.38
C LYS A 202 13.60 -35.28 0.42
N ASN A 203 13.56 -35.94 -0.73
CA ASN A 203 13.41 -37.40 -0.80
C ASN A 203 14.53 -38.19 -0.10
N VAL A 204 15.69 -37.56 0.15
CA VAL A 204 16.83 -38.19 0.83
C VAL A 204 16.85 -37.86 2.33
N ILE A 205 16.48 -36.63 2.69
CA ILE A 205 16.65 -36.09 4.05
C ILE A 205 15.38 -36.21 4.89
N TYR A 206 14.21 -36.07 4.27
CA TYR A 206 12.95 -36.10 4.98
C TYR A 206 12.62 -37.52 5.43
N SER A 207 11.99 -37.63 6.60
CA SER A 207 11.33 -38.87 6.97
C SER A 207 10.13 -39.12 6.07
N LYS A 208 9.65 -40.36 6.04
CA LYS A 208 8.46 -40.73 5.24
C LYS A 208 7.24 -39.89 5.63
N GLU A 209 7.07 -39.67 6.92
CA GLU A 209 5.98 -38.88 7.48
C GLU A 209 6.05 -37.42 7.03
N LEU A 210 7.25 -36.83 6.97
CA LEU A 210 7.40 -35.44 6.53
C LEU A 210 7.17 -35.27 5.01
N LEU A 211 7.53 -36.28 4.21
CA LEU A 211 7.21 -36.29 2.76
C LEU A 211 5.71 -36.43 2.52
N GLU A 212 5.03 -37.30 3.27
CA GLU A 212 3.58 -37.46 3.20
C GLU A 212 2.86 -36.17 3.60
N PHE A 213 3.35 -35.48 4.62
CA PHE A 213 2.85 -34.17 5.04
C PHE A 213 2.96 -33.15 3.92
N GLU A 214 4.16 -32.96 3.37
CA GLU A 214 4.39 -31.95 2.35
C GLU A 214 3.61 -32.24 1.05
N ASN A 215 3.54 -33.51 0.63
CA ASN A 215 2.73 -33.89 -0.53
C ASN A 215 1.24 -33.61 -0.31
N SER A 216 0.75 -33.75 0.93
CA SER A 216 -0.65 -33.42 1.26
C SER A 216 -0.92 -31.91 1.25
N LEU A 217 0.08 -31.06 1.54
CA LEU A 217 -0.02 -29.60 1.36
C LEU A 217 -0.08 -29.22 -0.13
N ASP A 218 0.79 -29.82 -0.94
CA ASP A 218 0.80 -29.58 -2.40
C ASP A 218 -0.54 -30.00 -3.05
N ALA A 219 -1.18 -31.06 -2.56
CA ALA A 219 -2.48 -31.55 -3.04
C ALA A 219 -3.65 -30.63 -2.70
N VAL A 220 -3.55 -29.78 -1.66
CA VAL A 220 -4.59 -28.82 -1.26
C VAL A 220 -4.58 -27.54 -2.10
N ASN A 221 -3.64 -27.41 -3.05
CA ASN A 221 -3.40 -26.22 -3.89
C ASN A 221 -2.98 -24.97 -3.09
N ALA A 222 -2.30 -24.03 -3.77
CA ALA A 222 -1.70 -22.79 -3.22
C ALA A 222 -2.68 -21.76 -2.59
N LYS A 223 -3.91 -22.17 -2.29
CA LYS A 223 -4.91 -21.42 -1.50
C LYS A 223 -5.27 -22.16 -0.21
N SER A 224 -4.42 -23.08 0.25
CA SER A 224 -4.56 -23.70 1.56
C SER A 224 -4.63 -22.60 2.62
N SER A 225 -5.76 -22.53 3.31
CA SER A 225 -5.84 -21.71 4.53
C SER A 225 -4.86 -22.29 5.56
N PRO A 226 -4.18 -21.48 6.38
CA PRO A 226 -3.37 -21.97 7.51
C PRO A 226 -4.10 -23.01 8.39
N ILE A 227 -5.44 -22.93 8.41
CA ILE A 227 -6.32 -23.87 9.10
C ILE A 227 -6.36 -25.24 8.42
N GLN A 228 -6.41 -25.30 7.09
CA GLN A 228 -6.39 -26.57 6.35
C GLN A 228 -5.03 -27.28 6.50
N GLU A 229 -3.95 -26.51 6.58
CA GLU A 229 -2.61 -27.03 6.85
C GLU A 229 -2.51 -27.59 8.28
N ALA A 230 -3.11 -26.89 9.25
CA ALA A 230 -3.23 -27.36 10.63
C ALA A 230 -4.04 -28.67 10.72
N GLU A 231 -5.18 -28.79 10.05
CA GLU A 231 -6.00 -30.02 10.04
C GLU A 231 -5.24 -31.23 9.47
N ILE A 232 -4.39 -31.03 8.47
CA ILE A 232 -3.51 -32.07 7.92
C ILE A 232 -2.49 -32.51 8.98
N LEU A 233 -1.79 -31.56 9.61
CA LEU A 233 -0.84 -31.82 10.69
C LEU A 233 -1.45 -32.66 11.81
N ILE A 234 -2.69 -32.35 12.19
CA ILE A 234 -3.40 -33.01 13.29
C ILE A 234 -3.77 -34.45 12.94
N ARG A 235 -4.19 -34.70 11.68
CA ARG A 235 -4.42 -36.06 11.18
C ARG A 235 -3.14 -36.89 11.21
N MET A 236 -2.00 -36.28 10.87
CA MET A 236 -0.70 -36.97 10.88
C MET A 236 -0.16 -37.22 12.28
N LEU A 237 -0.46 -36.34 13.24
CA LEU A 237 -0.15 -36.53 14.66
C LEU A 237 -1.11 -37.51 15.36
N GLN A 238 -2.02 -38.17 14.62
CA GLN A 238 -3.03 -39.09 15.14
C GLN A 238 -3.88 -38.48 16.28
N GLY A 239 -4.04 -37.15 16.29
CA GLY A 239 -4.80 -36.45 17.30
C GLY A 239 -4.13 -36.26 18.66
N ASP A 240 -2.83 -36.56 18.83
CA ASP A 240 -2.11 -36.21 20.07
C ASP A 240 -1.77 -34.70 20.10
N MET A 241 -2.78 -33.92 20.49
CA MET A 241 -2.75 -32.46 20.60
C MET A 241 -2.17 -31.99 21.93
N THR A 242 -1.85 -32.90 22.86
CA THR A 242 -1.40 -32.55 24.20
C THR A 242 -0.08 -31.76 24.21
N ARG A 243 0.71 -31.92 23.15
CA ARG A 243 1.98 -31.22 22.93
C ARG A 243 1.84 -29.90 22.17
N TYR A 244 0.65 -29.57 21.66
CA TYR A 244 0.40 -28.43 20.78
C TYR A 244 -0.85 -27.62 21.21
N PRO A 245 -0.83 -27.00 22.41
CA PRO A 245 -2.01 -26.34 22.97
C PRO A 245 -2.56 -25.20 22.12
N ALA A 246 -1.69 -24.40 21.48
CA ALA A 246 -2.09 -23.32 20.59
C ALA A 246 -2.86 -23.81 19.34
N LEU A 247 -2.48 -24.98 18.82
CA LEU A 247 -3.16 -25.60 17.68
C LEU A 247 -4.55 -26.12 18.09
N SER A 248 -4.68 -26.62 19.31
CA SER A 248 -5.96 -27.06 19.89
C SER A 248 -6.92 -25.90 20.09
N GLU A 249 -6.42 -24.76 20.57
CA GLU A 249 -7.21 -23.54 20.75
C GLU A 249 -7.70 -22.98 19.41
N MET A 250 -6.82 -22.95 18.39
CA MET A 250 -7.17 -22.46 17.05
C MET A 250 -8.30 -23.29 16.39
N LEU A 251 -8.28 -24.62 16.53
CA LEU A 251 -9.36 -25.48 16.03
C LEU A 251 -10.68 -25.30 16.78
N GLN A 252 -10.62 -25.09 18.10
CA GLN A 252 -11.83 -24.84 18.89
C GLN A 252 -12.53 -23.56 18.42
N ILE A 253 -11.76 -22.50 18.16
CA ILE A 253 -12.30 -21.23 17.64
C ILE A 253 -12.99 -21.44 16.28
N GLN A 254 -12.40 -22.23 15.38
CA GLN A 254 -13.00 -22.54 14.06
C GLN A 254 -14.36 -23.24 14.19
N GLN A 255 -14.52 -24.19 15.13
CA GLN A 255 -15.79 -24.89 15.34
C GLN A 255 -16.92 -23.96 15.82
N PHE A 256 -16.59 -22.79 16.36
CA PHE A 256 -17.57 -21.77 16.76
C PHE A 256 -17.90 -20.78 15.63
N GLU A 257 -17.08 -20.69 14.58
CA GLU A 257 -17.26 -19.75 13.46
C GLU A 257 -17.95 -20.36 12.23
N SER A 258 -18.06 -21.69 12.15
CA SER A 258 -18.78 -22.45 11.11
C SER A 258 -20.21 -22.81 11.50
#